data_AF-A0A3N0C227-F1
#
_entry.id   AF-A0A3N0C227-F1
#
_cell.length_a   1.000
_cell.length_b   1.000
_cell.length_c   1.000
_cell.angle_alpha   90.00
_cell.angle_beta   90.00
_cell.angle_gamma   90.00
#
_symmetry.space_group_name_H-M   'P 1'
#
loop_
_entity.id
_entity.type
_entity.pdbx_description
1 polymer ?
#
loop_
_entity_poly.entity_id
_entity_poly.type
_entity_poly.pdbx_seq_one_letter_code
_entity_poly.pdbx_strand_id
1 'polypeptide(L)'
;MKKLIPVLGLCAIIFAACGSSEDKKEANAASDTTLLSEAKATKVTDPITEKMTLLGEAKLGQPINIKFSVYNNTDTVAKFCKWHTPFERLMSKYLDVAMEDHVDVNYTGAMAKRIMPPPADSYIMLKKGDSTSTNFNLNDGYAITKAGSYTIKYNATTISGIVVTDSLKITVSK
;
A
#
# COMPACT_ATOMS: atom_id res chain seq x y z
N MET A 1 -35.38 -30.49 32.89
CA MET A 1 -35.44 -31.96 32.63
C MET A 1 -35.67 -32.18 31.15
N LYS A 2 -35.12 -33.26 30.52
CA LYS A 2 -35.36 -33.70 29.12
C LYS A 2 -34.83 -32.69 28.06
N LYS A 3 -33.86 -33.03 27.20
CA LYS A 3 -33.90 -33.84 25.95
C LYS A 3 -34.68 -33.13 24.82
N LEU A 4 -34.31 -33.16 23.53
CA LEU A 4 -33.52 -34.14 22.74
C LEU A 4 -32.47 -33.52 21.77
N ILE A 5 -31.64 -34.41 21.19
CA ILE A 5 -30.78 -34.25 19.99
C ILE A 5 -31.32 -35.21 18.90
N PRO A 6 -31.44 -34.81 17.61
CA PRO A 6 -30.68 -35.42 16.49
C PRO A 6 -30.14 -34.37 15.47
N VAL A 7 -28.91 -34.41 14.93
CA VAL A 7 -28.18 -35.39 14.07
C VAL A 7 -28.32 -35.10 12.56
N LEU A 8 -27.29 -35.52 11.78
CA LEU A 8 -27.11 -35.41 10.31
C LEU A 8 -26.69 -34.00 9.81
N GLY A 9 -25.67 -33.84 8.95
CA GLY A 9 -24.72 -34.80 8.38
C GLY A 9 -24.42 -34.44 6.92
N LEU A 10 -23.17 -34.11 6.58
CA LEU A 10 -22.79 -33.66 5.22
C LEU A 10 -21.54 -34.40 4.72
N CYS A 11 -21.56 -34.81 3.44
CA CYS A 11 -20.58 -35.72 2.87
C CYS A 11 -19.23 -35.07 2.57
N ALA A 12 -18.15 -35.82 2.78
CA ALA A 12 -16.92 -35.64 2.02
C ALA A 12 -17.11 -36.23 0.61
N ILE A 13 -16.60 -35.53 -0.41
CA ILE A 13 -16.49 -36.07 -1.78
C ILE A 13 -15.01 -36.07 -2.15
N ILE A 14 -14.45 -37.27 -2.26
CA ILE A 14 -13.11 -37.52 -2.77
C ILE A 14 -13.23 -38.10 -4.18
N PHE A 15 -12.74 -37.36 -5.18
CA PHE A 15 -12.53 -37.91 -6.52
C PHE A 15 -11.05 -38.26 -6.69
N ALA A 16 -10.79 -39.53 -6.97
CA ALA A 16 -9.49 -40.04 -7.36
C ALA A 16 -9.61 -40.77 -8.70
N ALA A 17 -8.72 -40.45 -9.64
CA ALA A 17 -8.44 -41.25 -10.82
C ALA A 17 -7.01 -40.92 -11.28
N CYS A 18 -6.27 -41.93 -11.73
CA CYS A 18 -4.91 -41.84 -12.24
C CYS A 18 -4.79 -42.76 -13.46
N GLY A 19 -3.94 -42.44 -14.45
CA GLY A 19 -3.74 -43.28 -15.62
C GLY A 19 -2.88 -42.67 -16.73
N SER A 20 -1.68 -43.21 -16.90
CA SER A 20 -0.90 -43.22 -18.16
C SER A 20 -1.05 -44.62 -18.81
N SER A 21 -0.52 -44.99 -19.98
CA SER A 21 0.54 -44.45 -20.86
C SER A 21 0.30 -44.89 -22.33
N GLU A 22 1.12 -44.37 -23.28
CA GLU A 22 1.42 -44.99 -24.61
C GLU A 22 0.25 -45.05 -25.63
N ASP A 23 0.41 -45.09 -26.97
CA ASP A 23 1.55 -45.10 -27.92
C ASP A 23 1.03 -44.71 -29.35
N LYS A 24 1.78 -44.40 -30.44
CA LYS A 24 3.19 -44.02 -30.74
C LYS A 24 3.23 -43.47 -32.19
N LYS A 25 4.12 -42.52 -32.55
CA LYS A 25 4.80 -42.48 -33.89
C LYS A 25 5.91 -41.42 -34.06
N GLU A 26 6.89 -41.82 -34.85
CA GLU A 26 8.10 -41.10 -35.32
C GLU A 26 7.84 -40.34 -36.64
N ALA A 27 8.73 -39.51 -37.22
CA ALA A 27 9.79 -38.61 -36.70
C ALA A 27 10.39 -37.83 -37.90
N ASN A 28 10.98 -36.65 -37.65
CA ASN A 28 12.18 -36.19 -38.38
C ASN A 28 12.86 -35.01 -37.66
N ALA A 29 14.12 -34.69 -38.01
CA ALA A 29 14.95 -33.77 -37.24
C ALA A 29 15.60 -32.67 -38.11
N ALA A 30 15.65 -31.44 -37.58
CA ALA A 30 16.65 -30.42 -37.91
C ALA A 30 16.59 -29.22 -36.92
N SER A 31 17.68 -28.99 -36.17
CA SER A 31 18.03 -27.73 -35.48
C SER A 31 17.05 -27.18 -34.40
N ASP A 32 17.45 -26.31 -33.48
CA ASP A 32 18.79 -25.80 -33.16
C ASP A 32 18.99 -25.69 -31.63
N THR A 33 20.22 -25.84 -31.13
CA THR A 33 20.51 -25.77 -29.69
C THR A 33 20.88 -24.34 -29.28
N THR A 34 19.90 -23.45 -29.29
CA THR A 34 20.07 -22.09 -28.76
C THR A 34 19.71 -22.05 -27.27
N LEU A 35 20.74 -22.06 -26.42
CA LEU A 35 20.61 -21.79 -24.98
C LEU A 35 20.16 -20.33 -24.78
N LEU A 36 18.84 -20.10 -24.75
CA LEU A 36 18.29 -18.81 -24.33
C LEU A 36 18.64 -18.62 -22.85
N SER A 37 19.41 -17.57 -22.59
CA SER A 37 20.01 -17.28 -21.28
C SER A 37 18.98 -17.26 -20.17
N GLU A 38 19.36 -17.79 -19.00
CA GLU A 38 18.60 -17.63 -17.76
C GLU A 38 18.19 -16.16 -17.58
N ALA A 39 16.89 -15.88 -17.70
CA ALA A 39 16.35 -14.56 -17.46
C ALA A 39 16.43 -14.28 -15.96
N LYS A 40 17.59 -13.76 -15.53
CA LYS A 40 17.91 -13.33 -14.16
C LYS A 40 16.67 -12.66 -13.58
N ALA A 41 16.03 -13.33 -12.62
CA ALA A 41 14.70 -12.95 -12.14
C ALA A 41 14.72 -11.49 -11.65
N THR A 42 14.22 -10.58 -12.48
CA THR A 42 14.12 -9.16 -12.13
C THR A 42 13.19 -9.08 -10.95
N LYS A 43 13.74 -8.81 -9.76
CA LYS A 43 12.98 -8.66 -8.52
C LYS A 43 11.87 -7.64 -8.79
N VAL A 44 10.62 -8.11 -8.85
CA VAL A 44 9.46 -7.24 -9.05
C VAL A 44 9.47 -6.25 -7.89
N THR A 45 9.74 -5.00 -8.22
CA THR A 45 9.99 -3.93 -7.26
C THR A 45 8.87 -2.92 -7.44
N ASP A 46 8.18 -2.62 -6.36
CA ASP A 46 7.01 -1.73 -6.36
C ASP A 46 7.38 -0.38 -6.99
N PRO A 47 6.73 0.02 -8.11
CA PRO A 47 7.27 1.04 -8.99
C PRO A 47 7.30 2.42 -8.33
N ILE A 48 6.28 2.71 -7.52
CA ILE A 48 6.20 3.90 -6.67
C ILE A 48 5.93 3.45 -5.23
N THR A 49 6.79 3.86 -4.29
CA THR A 49 6.60 3.66 -2.84
C THR A 49 6.68 4.96 -2.07
N GLU A 50 6.17 5.00 -0.84
CA GLU A 50 6.33 6.15 0.07
C GLU A 50 7.18 5.86 1.30
N LYS A 51 7.69 6.94 1.91
CA LYS A 51 8.18 6.94 3.28
C LYS A 51 7.77 8.21 4.01
N MET A 52 6.92 8.05 5.02
CA MET A 52 6.70 9.02 6.09
C MET A 52 7.88 9.08 7.06
N THR A 53 8.20 10.27 7.59
CA THR A 53 9.22 10.47 8.63
C THR A 53 8.86 11.70 9.47
N LEU A 54 8.86 11.56 10.80
CA LEU A 54 8.63 12.68 11.73
C LEU A 54 9.78 13.71 11.63
N LEU A 55 9.44 15.00 11.67
CA LEU A 55 10.39 16.11 11.67
C LEU A 55 10.43 16.76 13.06
N GLY A 56 11.49 16.46 13.81
CA GLY A 56 11.66 16.94 15.19
C GLY A 56 10.88 16.09 16.20
N GLU A 57 10.43 16.72 17.28
CA GLU A 57 9.71 16.07 18.38
C GLU A 57 8.20 16.30 18.28
N ALA A 58 7.39 15.27 18.52
CA ALA A 58 5.94 15.41 18.60
C ALA A 58 5.52 15.80 20.04
N LYS A 59 4.79 16.90 20.18
CA LYS A 59 4.32 17.47 21.46
C LYS A 59 2.86 17.89 21.38
N LEU A 60 2.13 17.78 22.49
CA LEU A 60 0.76 18.28 22.58
C LEU A 60 0.71 19.80 22.37
N GLY A 61 -0.33 20.26 21.67
CA GLY A 61 -0.51 21.67 21.32
C GLY A 61 0.52 22.25 20.35
N GLN A 62 1.45 21.45 19.83
CA GLN A 62 2.46 21.87 18.85
C GLN A 62 2.21 21.20 17.48
N PRO A 63 2.69 21.79 16.35
CA PRO A 63 2.56 21.17 15.04
C PRO A 63 3.39 19.89 14.91
N ILE A 64 2.74 18.75 14.69
CA ILE A 64 3.39 17.45 14.46
C ILE A 64 3.72 17.35 12.97
N ASN A 65 4.89 17.87 12.60
CA ASN A 65 5.36 17.93 11.21
C ASN A 65 5.89 16.57 10.73
N ILE A 66 5.39 16.11 9.59
CA ILE A 66 5.79 14.85 8.95
C ILE A 66 6.23 15.14 7.51
N LYS A 67 7.41 14.63 7.14
CA LYS A 67 7.84 14.55 5.75
C LYS A 67 7.21 13.31 5.10
N PHE A 68 6.51 13.51 3.99
CA PHE A 68 6.05 12.45 3.10
C PHE A 68 6.95 12.43 1.86
N SER A 69 7.70 11.34 1.66
CA SER A 69 8.62 11.16 0.55
C SER A 69 8.07 10.10 -0.40
N VAL A 70 8.18 10.28 -1.71
CA VAL A 70 7.73 9.32 -2.72
C VAL A 70 8.87 9.02 -3.69
N TYR A 71 9.13 7.74 -3.92
CA TYR A 71 10.28 7.23 -4.66
C TYR A 71 9.82 6.47 -5.91
N ASN A 72 10.51 6.69 -7.04
CA ASN A 72 10.42 5.81 -8.20
C ASN A 72 11.54 4.77 -8.13
N ASN A 73 11.17 3.51 -7.87
CA ASN A 73 12.12 2.41 -7.73
C ASN A 73 12.45 1.73 -9.07
N THR A 74 11.86 2.19 -10.19
CA THR A 74 12.08 1.62 -11.52
C THR A 74 13.25 2.26 -12.26
N ASP A 75 13.66 1.60 -13.35
CA ASP A 75 14.64 2.08 -14.30
C ASP A 75 14.07 2.97 -15.42
N THR A 76 12.80 3.36 -15.34
CA THR A 76 12.05 4.15 -16.33
C THR A 76 11.38 5.38 -15.69
N VAL A 77 10.67 6.19 -16.48
CA VAL A 77 9.84 7.29 -15.93
C VAL A 77 8.53 6.71 -15.39
N ALA A 78 8.24 6.96 -14.13
CA ALA A 78 6.99 6.55 -13.47
C ALA A 78 6.17 7.78 -13.05
N LYS A 79 4.90 7.57 -12.67
CA LYS A 79 4.01 8.63 -12.20
C LYS A 79 3.05 8.13 -11.12
N PHE A 80 2.64 9.04 -10.24
CA PHE A 80 1.60 8.80 -9.24
C PHE A 80 0.57 9.93 -9.26
N CYS A 81 -0.67 9.66 -8.88
CA CYS A 81 -1.69 10.70 -8.72
C CYS A 81 -1.47 11.41 -7.38
N LYS A 82 -1.40 12.74 -7.42
CA LYS A 82 -1.17 13.60 -6.24
C LYS A 82 -2.39 13.69 -5.32
N TRP A 83 -3.56 13.27 -5.81
CA TRP A 83 -4.79 13.21 -5.01
C TRP A 83 -4.65 12.21 -3.88
N HIS A 84 -5.24 12.54 -2.73
CA HIS A 84 -5.15 11.72 -1.52
C HIS A 84 -3.67 11.49 -1.11
N THR A 85 -2.85 12.54 -1.24
CA THR A 85 -1.48 12.60 -0.73
C THR A 85 -1.22 13.98 -0.11
N PRO A 86 -0.21 14.12 0.76
CA PRO A 86 0.25 15.42 1.27
C PRO A 86 0.67 16.45 0.23
N PHE A 87 0.86 16.09 -1.05
CA PHE A 87 1.16 17.06 -2.12
C PHE A 87 -0.02 18.00 -2.45
N GLU A 88 -1.22 17.71 -1.94
CA GLU A 88 -2.37 18.62 -1.96
C GLU A 88 -2.83 19.05 -0.55
N ARG A 89 -1.99 18.84 0.48
CA ARG A 89 -2.32 18.95 1.92
C ARG A 89 -3.34 17.88 2.36
N LEU A 90 -3.67 17.87 3.66
CA LEU A 90 -4.74 17.05 4.24
C LEU A 90 -6.12 17.51 3.74
N MET A 91 -6.50 16.98 2.57
CA MET A 91 -7.75 17.24 1.85
C MET A 91 -8.62 15.97 1.66
N SER A 92 -8.26 14.86 2.31
CA SER A 92 -9.13 13.71 2.58
C SER A 92 -8.53 12.80 3.67
N LYS A 93 -9.32 11.87 4.25
CA LYS A 93 -8.80 10.80 5.13
C LYS A 93 -7.97 9.79 4.32
N TYR A 94 -6.74 10.15 3.99
CA TYR A 94 -5.76 9.26 3.33
C TYR A 94 -4.72 8.65 4.28
N LEU A 95 -4.85 8.94 5.58
CA LEU A 95 -4.10 8.28 6.66
C LEU A 95 -5.08 7.56 7.60
N ASP A 96 -4.68 6.40 8.09
CA ASP A 96 -5.21 5.82 9.32
C ASP A 96 -4.23 6.17 10.45
N VAL A 97 -4.77 6.76 11.52
CA VAL A 97 -4.00 7.27 12.66
C VAL A 97 -4.64 6.67 13.90
N ALA A 98 -3.90 5.81 14.61
CA ALA A 98 -4.40 5.14 15.81
C ALA A 98 -3.38 5.26 16.95
N MET A 99 -3.89 5.28 18.18
CA MET A 99 -3.08 5.05 19.38
C MET A 99 -2.66 3.57 19.49
N GLU A 100 -1.68 3.29 20.34
CA GLU A 100 -1.19 1.93 20.64
C GLU A 100 -2.23 1.01 21.31
N ASP A 101 -3.29 1.58 21.90
CA ASP A 101 -4.49 0.87 22.38
C ASP A 101 -5.50 0.54 21.26
N HIS A 102 -5.11 0.74 19.99
CA HIS A 102 -5.94 0.63 18.78
C HIS A 102 -7.14 1.60 18.72
N VAL A 103 -7.14 2.69 19.49
CA VAL A 103 -8.15 3.75 19.35
C VAL A 103 -7.81 4.65 18.16
N ASP A 104 -8.64 4.56 17.12
CA ASP A 104 -8.61 5.42 15.93
C ASP A 104 -8.79 6.91 16.30
N VAL A 105 -7.95 7.78 15.74
CA VAL A 105 -8.13 9.22 15.72
C VAL A 105 -8.94 9.59 14.48
N ASN A 106 -10.16 10.09 14.69
CA ASN A 106 -11.00 10.54 13.59
C ASN A 106 -10.36 11.70 12.81
N TYR A 107 -10.52 11.65 11.48
CA TYR A 107 -10.13 12.74 10.60
C TYR A 107 -11.15 13.88 10.68
N THR A 108 -10.67 15.10 10.90
CA THR A 108 -11.46 16.33 11.03
C THR A 108 -11.08 17.40 9.99
N GLY A 109 -10.19 17.08 9.06
CA GLY A 109 -9.76 17.98 7.99
C GLY A 109 -10.77 18.12 6.86
N ALA A 110 -10.41 18.91 5.84
CA ALA A 110 -11.27 19.12 4.67
C ALA A 110 -11.41 17.84 3.80
N MET A 111 -12.53 17.70 3.11
CA MET A 111 -12.81 16.57 2.20
C MET A 111 -13.07 17.11 0.78
N ALA A 112 -12.07 17.00 -0.10
CA ALA A 112 -12.17 17.48 -1.49
C ALA A 112 -12.93 16.48 -2.37
N LYS A 113 -14.08 16.89 -2.92
CA LYS A 113 -14.80 16.12 -3.96
C LYS A 113 -13.99 16.12 -5.26
N ARG A 114 -13.89 14.96 -5.91
CA ARG A 114 -13.13 14.76 -7.16
C ARG A 114 -14.02 14.19 -8.27
N ILE A 115 -13.61 14.40 -9.52
CA ILE A 115 -14.12 13.69 -10.69
C ILE A 115 -13.35 12.38 -10.90
N MET A 116 -13.92 11.39 -11.58
CA MET A 116 -13.20 10.18 -12.00
C MET A 116 -13.40 9.94 -13.50
N PRO A 117 -12.36 9.47 -14.24
CA PRO A 117 -10.98 9.25 -13.79
C PRO A 117 -10.23 10.57 -13.47
N PRO A 118 -9.07 10.51 -12.77
CA PRO A 118 -8.26 11.69 -12.53
C PRO A 118 -7.73 12.31 -13.84
N PRO A 119 -7.80 13.65 -14.01
CA PRO A 119 -7.25 14.34 -15.17
C PRO A 119 -5.71 14.31 -15.18
N ALA A 120 -5.10 14.56 -16.35
CA ALA A 120 -3.67 14.35 -16.56
C ALA A 120 -2.76 15.23 -15.70
N ASP A 121 -3.20 16.45 -15.36
CA ASP A 121 -2.54 17.42 -14.47
C ASP A 121 -2.50 16.98 -12.99
N SER A 122 -3.26 15.94 -12.64
CA SER A 122 -3.32 15.37 -11.30
C SER A 122 -2.21 14.35 -11.04
N TYR A 123 -1.35 14.07 -12.03
CA TYR A 123 -0.21 13.17 -11.88
C TYR A 123 1.11 13.93 -11.71
N ILE A 124 1.94 13.47 -10.78
CA ILE A 124 3.35 13.86 -10.65
C ILE A 124 4.20 12.79 -11.32
N MET A 125 5.11 13.21 -12.21
CA MET A 125 6.07 12.31 -12.87
C MET A 125 7.43 12.34 -12.15
N LEU A 126 8.07 11.18 -12.05
CA LEU A 126 9.40 11.00 -11.48
C LEU A 126 10.30 10.31 -12.51
N LYS A 127 11.56 10.76 -12.63
CA LYS A 127 12.57 10.10 -13.47
C LYS A 127 12.99 8.76 -12.85
N LYS A 128 13.76 7.97 -13.60
CA LYS A 128 14.44 6.75 -13.11
C LYS A 128 15.14 7.01 -11.76
N GLY A 129 14.84 6.21 -10.75
CA GLY A 129 15.47 6.30 -9.41
C GLY A 129 15.23 7.62 -8.66
N ASP A 130 14.34 8.48 -9.15
CA ASP A 130 14.11 9.83 -8.65
C ASP A 130 13.11 9.85 -7.49
N SER A 131 13.09 10.94 -6.72
CA SER A 131 12.18 11.08 -5.58
C SER A 131 11.69 12.49 -5.41
N THR A 132 10.48 12.61 -4.87
CA THR A 132 9.89 13.89 -4.47
C THR A 132 9.50 13.86 -2.99
N SER A 133 9.27 15.01 -2.38
CA SER A 133 8.89 15.10 -0.98
C SER A 133 8.07 16.36 -0.71
N THR A 134 7.23 16.28 0.31
CA THR A 134 6.53 17.43 0.88
C THR A 134 6.40 17.24 2.39
N ASN A 135 6.19 18.34 3.12
CA ASN A 135 5.96 18.32 4.57
C ASN A 135 4.50 18.68 4.85
N PHE A 136 3.88 18.04 5.84
CA PHE A 136 2.55 18.39 6.32
C PHE A 136 2.50 18.35 7.85
N ASN A 137 1.62 19.14 8.43
CA ASN A 137 1.28 19.08 9.85
C ASN A 137 0.14 18.07 10.06
N LEU A 138 0.35 17.05 10.90
CA LEU A 138 -0.69 16.05 11.19
C LEU A 138 -1.93 16.68 11.83
N ASN A 139 -1.74 17.74 12.62
CA ASN A 139 -2.81 18.44 13.33
C ASN A 139 -3.75 19.23 12.39
N ASP A 140 -3.39 19.44 11.11
CA ASP A 140 -4.31 20.03 10.11
C ASP A 140 -5.52 19.12 9.80
N GLY A 141 -5.44 17.82 10.13
CA GLY A 141 -6.49 16.84 9.86
C GLY A 141 -6.82 15.87 10.99
N TYR A 142 -6.01 15.79 12.06
CA TYR A 142 -6.21 14.85 13.17
C TYR A 142 -6.03 15.52 14.53
N ALA A 143 -7.04 15.41 15.40
CA ALA A 143 -7.05 16.03 16.73
C ALA A 143 -6.22 15.22 17.76
N ILE A 144 -4.89 15.30 17.66
CA ILE A 144 -3.96 14.69 18.62
C ILE A 144 -4.06 15.39 19.97
N THR A 145 -4.76 14.76 20.91
CA THR A 145 -5.20 15.33 22.20
C THR A 145 -4.67 14.58 23.42
N LYS A 146 -3.95 13.46 23.23
CA LYS A 146 -3.34 12.66 24.30
C LYS A 146 -1.85 12.48 24.02
N ALA A 147 -1.05 12.39 25.09
CA ALA A 147 0.34 11.96 25.00
C ALA A 147 0.40 10.42 24.99
N GLY A 148 1.34 9.84 24.26
CA GLY A 148 1.46 8.39 24.07
C GLY A 148 1.99 8.02 22.68
N SER A 149 2.08 6.72 22.41
CA SER A 149 2.49 6.18 21.11
C SER A 149 1.33 6.22 20.11
N TYR A 150 1.64 6.63 18.88
CA TYR A 150 0.73 6.62 17.73
C TYR A 150 1.35 5.86 16.56
N THR A 151 0.51 5.16 15.80
CA THR A 151 0.86 4.58 14.49
C THR A 151 0.08 5.30 13.39
N ILE A 152 0.79 5.73 12.35
CA ILE A 152 0.28 6.48 11.21
C ILE A 152 0.56 5.67 9.95
N LYS A 153 -0.49 5.27 9.24
CA LYS A 153 -0.39 4.44 8.04
C LYS A 153 -1.04 5.15 6.85
N TYR A 154 -0.35 5.19 5.71
CA TYR A 154 -0.94 5.65 4.46
C TYR A 154 -1.92 4.61 3.90
N ASN A 155 -3.08 5.01 3.38
CA ASN A 155 -4.13 4.07 2.98
C ASN A 155 -4.72 4.28 1.56
N ALA A 156 -4.29 5.31 0.83
CA ALA A 156 -4.94 5.72 -0.42
C ALA A 156 -4.29 5.19 -1.73
N THR A 157 -3.59 4.04 -1.66
CA THR A 157 -2.95 3.37 -2.81
C THR A 157 -3.86 3.25 -4.04
N THR A 158 -5.14 2.93 -3.86
CA THR A 158 -6.12 2.79 -4.95
C THR A 158 -6.36 4.08 -5.76
N ILE A 159 -6.09 5.25 -5.18
CA ILE A 159 -6.26 6.56 -5.83
C ILE A 159 -4.92 7.13 -6.31
N SER A 160 -3.86 7.01 -5.51
CA SER A 160 -2.55 7.58 -5.82
C SER A 160 -1.68 6.69 -6.73
N GLY A 161 -1.85 5.36 -6.68
CA GLY A 161 -0.92 4.39 -7.27
C GLY A 161 0.38 4.19 -6.48
N ILE A 162 0.47 4.76 -5.27
CA ILE A 162 1.63 4.63 -4.37
C ILE A 162 1.47 3.36 -3.51
N VAL A 163 2.45 2.47 -3.52
CA VAL A 163 2.48 1.29 -2.65
C VAL A 163 2.92 1.66 -1.24
N VAL A 164 2.15 1.21 -0.24
CA VAL A 164 2.43 1.39 1.19
C VAL A 164 3.40 0.30 1.64
N THR A 165 4.62 0.68 2.05
CA THR A 165 5.64 -0.28 2.50
C THR A 165 5.83 -0.36 4.01
N ASP A 166 5.33 0.62 4.78
CA ASP A 166 5.53 0.70 6.24
C ASP A 166 4.42 1.55 6.90
N SER A 167 4.53 1.80 8.21
CA SER A 167 3.75 2.77 8.98
C SER A 167 4.67 3.61 9.87
N LEU A 168 4.48 4.93 9.90
CA LEU A 168 5.25 5.79 10.80
C LEU A 168 4.73 5.65 12.23
N LYS A 169 5.59 5.19 13.14
CA LYS A 169 5.35 5.24 14.59
C LYS A 169 5.97 6.50 15.19
N ILE A 170 5.22 7.19 16.04
CA ILE A 170 5.68 8.38 16.78
C ILE A 170 5.27 8.29 18.25
N THR A 171 6.03 8.95 19.13
CA THR A 171 5.63 9.17 20.52
C THR A 171 5.33 10.65 20.71
N VAL A 172 4.08 10.97 21.08
CA VAL A 172 3.63 12.33 21.38
C VAL A 172 3.88 12.58 22.87
N SER A 173 4.73 13.56 23.16
CA SER A 173 5.03 14.03 24.52
C SER A 173 4.06 15.14 24.96
N LYS A 174 4.05 15.45 26.27
CA LYS A 174 3.25 16.55 26.83
C LYS A 174 3.85 17.92 26.51
#